data_AF-A0A101W0Q6-F1
#
_entry.id   AF-A0A101W0Q6-F1
#
_cell.length_a   1.000
_cell.length_b   1.000
_cell.length_c   1.000
_cell.angle_alpha   90.00
_cell.angle_beta   90.00
_cell.angle_gamma   90.00
#
_symmetry.space_group_name_H-M   'P 1'
#
loop_
_entity.id
_entity.type
_entity.pdbx_description
1 polymer ?
#
loop_
_entity_poly.entity_id
_entity_poly.type
_entity_poly.pdbx_seq_one_letter_code
_entity_poly.pdbx_strand_id
1 'polypeptide(L)' 'MMIVFIAVSVVVVVSLLRWLGGQGHGLPPHGPLTKTPLDILKERFARGEIDKEEFEERRRLLGD' A
#
# COMPACT_ATOMS: atom_id res chain seq x y z
N MET A 1 17.37 17.89 15.84
CA MET A 1 17.28 18.49 14.49
C MET A 1 17.23 17.46 13.36
N MET A 2 17.87 16.29 13.47
CA MET A 2 17.73 15.23 12.45
C MET A 2 16.40 14.45 12.53
N ILE A 3 15.93 14.17 13.75
CA ILE A 3 14.72 13.38 14.00
C ILE A 3 13.44 14.08 13.54
N VAL A 4 13.38 15.42 13.70
CA VAL A 4 12.23 16.22 13.25
C VAL A 4 12.11 16.17 11.73
N PHE A 5 13.24 16.22 11.02
CA PHE A 5 13.27 16.13 9.57
C PHE A 5 12.78 14.77 9.06
N ILE A 6 13.16 13.69 9.74
CA ILE A 6 12.69 12.33 9.45
C ILE A 6 11.20 12.19 9.76
N ALA A 7 10.73 12.72 10.89
CA ALA A 7 9.30 12.67 11.24
C ALA A 7 8.44 13.40 10.20
N VAL A 8 8.88 14.58 9.74
CA VAL A 8 8.17 15.35 8.71
C VAL A 8 8.20 14.64 7.37
N SER A 9 9.33 14.07 6.96
CA SER A 9 9.41 13.34 5.68
C SER A 9 8.50 12.11 5.67
N VAL A 10 8.45 11.36 6.78
CA VAL A 10 7.54 10.22 6.94
C VAL A 10 6.08 10.66 6.87
N VAL A 11 5.69 11.74 7.55
CA VAL A 11 4.30 12.24 7.50
C VAL A 11 3.91 12.67 6.09
N VAL A 12 4.80 13.33 5.35
CA VAL A 12 4.56 13.74 3.96
C VAL A 12 4.39 12.53 3.04
N VAL A 13 5.29 11.54 3.14
CA VAL A 13 5.21 10.30 2.36
C VAL A 13 3.93 9.53 2.68
N VAL A 14 3.59 9.36 3.96
CA VAL A 14 2.35 8.69 4.39
C VAL A 14 1.11 9.44 3.90
N SER A 15 1.10 10.77 3.97
CA SER A 15 -0.01 11.57 3.46
C SER A 15 -0.18 11.44 1.95
N LEU A 16 0.91 11.44 1.18
CA LEU A 16 0.91 11.20 -0.26
C LEU A 16 0.41 9.79 -0.58
N LEU A 17 0.92 8.76 0.11
CA LEU A 17 0.47 7.38 -0.05
C LEU A 17 -0.99 7.18 0.34
N ARG A 18 -1.47 7.91 1.34
CA ARG A 18 -2.88 7.87 1.78
C ARG A 18 -3.80 8.58 0.79
N TRP A 19 -3.32 9.63 0.14
CA TRP A 19 -4.06 10.35 -0.89
C TRP A 19 -4.09 9.58 -2.21
N LEU A 20 -2.96 9.00 -2.63
CA LEU A 20 -2.85 8.15 -3.82
C LEU A 20 -3.51 6.77 -3.61
N GLY A 21 -3.41 6.20 -2.40
CA GLY A 21 -4.05 4.93 -2.02
C GLY A 21 -5.55 5.06 -1.71
N GLY A 22 -6.04 6.27 -1.46
CA GLY A 22 -7.46 6.57 -1.27
C GLY A 22 -8.30 6.61 -2.55
N GLN A 23 -7.67 6.50 -3.73
CA GLN A 23 -8.34 6.46 -5.03
C GLN A 23 -8.34 5.08 -5.71
N GLY A 24 -7.75 4.05 -5.07
CA GLY A 24 -7.75 2.69 -5.59
C GLY A 24 -8.94 1.88 -5.08
N HIS A 25 -10.04 1.91 -5.83
CA HIS A 25 -11.29 1.12 -5.67
C HIS A 25 -12.17 1.54 -4.47
N GLY A 26 -13.31 2.19 -4.68
CA GLY A 26 -14.31 1.82 -5.67
C GLY A 26 -15.41 1.09 -4.93
N LEU A 27 -16.34 1.87 -4.40
CA LEU A 27 -17.67 1.40 -4.07
C LEU A 27 -18.39 1.20 -5.42
N PRO A 28 -18.65 -0.04 -5.84
CA PRO A 28 -19.99 -0.39 -6.28
C PRO A 28 -20.60 -1.33 -5.26
N PRO A 29 -21.84 -1.09 -4.83
CA PRO A 29 -22.59 -2.11 -4.12
C PRO A 29 -22.84 -3.25 -5.12
N HIS A 30 -22.61 -4.49 -4.69
CA HIS A 30 -22.96 -5.77 -5.37
C HIS A 30 -21.75 -6.55 -5.93
N GLY A 31 -21.21 -7.46 -5.11
CA GLY A 31 -20.30 -8.53 -5.54
C GLY A 31 -19.48 -9.11 -4.38
N PRO A 32 -19.39 -10.43 -4.20
CA PRO A 32 -18.88 -11.03 -2.97
C PRO A 32 -17.36 -10.94 -2.86
N LEU A 33 -16.87 -10.18 -1.86
CA LEU A 33 -15.71 -10.43 -0.99
C LEU A 33 -14.40 -11.05 -1.53
N THR A 34 -14.11 -11.07 -2.83
CA THR A 34 -12.80 -11.54 -3.31
C THR A 34 -11.84 -10.35 -3.40
N LYS A 35 -11.21 -10.01 -2.28
CA LYS A 35 -10.01 -9.15 -2.29
C LYS A 35 -9.05 -9.70 -3.34
N THR A 36 -8.57 -8.86 -4.25
CA THR A 36 -7.62 -9.35 -5.25
C THR A 36 -6.32 -9.77 -4.55
N PRO A 37 -5.55 -10.74 -5.10
CA PRO A 37 -4.26 -11.11 -4.52
C PRO A 37 -3.31 -9.92 -4.33
N LEU A 38 -3.44 -8.91 -5.20
CA LEU A 38 -2.68 -7.66 -5.15
C LEU A 38 -3.11 -6.78 -3.96
N ASP A 39 -4.40 -6.76 -3.62
CA ASP A 39 -4.89 -6.05 -2.42
C ASP A 39 -4.38 -6.68 -1.13
N ILE A 40 -4.32 -8.02 -1.07
CA ILE A 40 -3.75 -8.74 0.07
C ILE A 40 -2.25 -8.44 0.21
N LEU A 41 -1.53 -8.40 -0.92
CA LEU A 41 -0.11 -8.07 -0.94
C LEU A 41 0.16 -6.63 -0.45
N LYS A 42 -0.66 -5.67 -0.88
CA LYS A 42 -0.61 -4.27 -0.39
C LYS A 42 -0.92 -4.18 1.10
N GLU A 43 -1.91 -4.93 1.59
CA GLU A 43 -2.28 -4.93 3.02
C GLU A 43 -1.10 -5.40 3.89
N ARG A 44 -0.39 -6.46 3.48
CA ARG A 44 0.78 -6.99 4.20
C ARG A 44 1.97 -6.03 4.18
N PHE A 45 2.21 -5.35 3.05
CA PHE A 45 3.24 -4.31 2.96
C PHE A 45 2.92 -3.13 3.87
N ALA A 46 1.67 -2.67 3.87
CA ALA A 46 1.21 -1.59 4.76
C ALA A 46 1.29 -1.96 6.24
N ARG A 47 1.09 -3.24 6.57
CA ARG A 47 1.23 -3.77 7.93
C ARG A 47 2.71 -3.96 8.34
N GLY A 48 3.65 -3.85 7.40
CA GLY A 48 5.08 -4.07 7.63
C GLY A 48 5.46 -5.54 7.80
N GLU A 49 4.59 -6.47 7.38
CA GLU A 49 4.89 -7.92 7.41
C GLU A 49 5.86 -8.34 6.31
N ILE A 50 5.99 -7.53 5.25
CA ILE A 50 6.87 -7.78 4.11
C ILE A 50 7.66 -6.51 3.78
N ASP A 51 8.92 -6.67 3.38
CA ASP A 51 9.76 -5.56 2.95
C ASP A 51 9.39 -5.10 1.52
N LYS A 52 9.88 -3.94 1.11
CA LYS A 52 9.69 -3.38 -0.22
C LYS A 52 10.21 -4.31 -1.32
N GLU A 53 11.34 -4.99 -1.09
CA GLU A 53 11.90 -5.94 -2.06
C GLU A 53 10.93 -7.11 -2.31
N GLU A 54 10.37 -7.69 -1.23
CA GLU A 54 9.40 -8.79 -1.31
C GLU A 54 8.06 -8.35 -1.93
N PHE A 55 7.64 -7.12 -1.66
CA PHE A 55 6.44 -6.54 -2.29
C PHE A 55 6.61 -6.38 -3.80
N GLU A 56 7.74 -5.83 -4.26
CA GLU A 56 8.04 -5.63 -5.68
C GLU A 56 8.09 -6.95 -6.44
N GLU A 57 8.75 -7.97 -5.89
CA GLU A 57 8.86 -9.29 -6.51
C GLU A 57 7.47 -9.93 -6.71
N ARG A 58 6.67 -10.00 -5.66
CA ARG A 58 5.32 -10.60 -5.73
C ARG A 58 4.34 -9.77 -6.55
N ARG A 59 4.47 -8.45 -6.55
CA ARG A 59 3.65 -7.58 -7.39
C ARG A 59 3.92 -7.83 -8.87
N ARG A 60 5.19 -8.06 -9.26
CA ARG A 60 5.53 -8.41 -10.64
C ARG A 60 4.95 -9.76 -11.04
N LEU A 61 5.05 -10.77 -10.17
CA LEU A 61 4.48 -12.09 -10.42
C LEU A 61 2.94 -12.12 -10.53
N LEU A 62 2.26 -11.15 -9.91
CA LEU A 62 0.80 -11.02 -9.93
C LEU A 62 0.28 -10.11 -11.05
N GLY A 63 1.17 -9.35 -11.70
CA GLY A 63 0.84 -8.43 -12.79
C GLY A 63 1.13 -8.99 -14.19
N ASP A 64 1.74 -10.18 -14.26
CA ASP A 64 1.94 -11.02 -15.44
C ASP A 64 0.93 -12.18 -15.39
#